data_AF-A0A2T3ME57-F1
#
_entry.id   AF-A0A2T3ME57-F1
#
_cell.length_a   1.000
_cell.length_b   1.000
_cell.length_c   1.000
_cell.angle_alpha   90.00
_cell.angle_beta   90.00
_cell.angle_gamma   90.00
#
_symmetry.space_group_name_H-M   'P 1'
#
loop_
_entity.id
_entity.type
_entity.pdbx_description
1 polymer ?
#
loop_
_entity_poly.entity_id
_entity_poly.type
_entity_poly.pdbx_seq_one_letter_code
_entity_poly.pdbx_strand_id
1 'polypeptide(L)'
;MKKPLLTALVISSLSSSFNFAHATEKPFEINLIGRALLNAQSPEGAAEIVAYQNSKKRIFAINGSGKTSTVEIIDATKFNVSDLKQSAKGVTNNSNLSSVYTINLAEHTKGNANSIAIAETQALAAVAIAADKTGEKGSIAFYDISGDKPAFIKNVEVGYLPDMVTFTPDETKVIVANEGEPSGDYLTDPEGSIGIITIDNGKVADKATLLGFNQFNVQQTKLEQQGMVFSNPNGQTIKGKKIVSTVAQDIEPEYVAVSKDSKKAYASLQENNGIAIVDLATNTITLQGLGFKDWSKYKMDASDKDGGINMKAYPGLYGMYQPDTLASYTVNGKSYVVIANEGDGREYFFDAQDEDACKEQGGLDFDKKDGCLSFVNDIRAKKLTLAGNFNYLKNDETDIGRLKVNPQLGDKDGDGKYEALYTFGGRSFSILDSQGKMIFDSGDEIGLLTAKIHGQAFNNDEDENAGDARSDAKGAEPEALTVGQVGDRTYAFIGLERMGGVVVYDITEPSKAHYVDYFINRGLEEGKAITGDLAPEGMTFVSAENSATGKPLVIIGNEISGSVAVWEISSK
;
A
#
# COMPACT_ATOMS: atom_id res chain seq x y z
N MET A 1 43.53 -64.47 -10.51
CA MET A 1 42.33 -63.95 -11.21
C MET A 1 41.91 -62.65 -10.55
N LYS A 2 41.53 -61.68 -11.38
CA LYS A 2 41.46 -60.23 -11.14
C LYS A 2 40.27 -59.82 -10.26
N LYS A 3 40.48 -58.86 -9.35
CA LYS A 3 39.41 -58.08 -8.68
C LYS A 3 38.73 -57.16 -9.71
N PRO A 4 37.38 -57.04 -9.75
CA PRO A 4 36.72 -56.00 -10.52
C PRO A 4 36.62 -54.71 -9.70
N LEU A 5 36.83 -53.60 -10.41
CA LEU A 5 36.70 -52.21 -10.01
C LEU A 5 35.23 -51.90 -9.64
N LEU A 6 35.03 -51.22 -8.51
CA LEU A 6 33.76 -50.60 -8.16
C LEU A 6 33.73 -49.19 -8.79
N THR A 7 32.90 -49.01 -9.81
CA THR A 7 32.69 -47.73 -10.49
C THR A 7 31.78 -46.85 -9.61
N ALA A 8 32.29 -45.72 -9.13
CA ALA A 8 31.51 -44.69 -8.46
C ALA A 8 30.63 -43.98 -9.50
N LEU A 9 29.31 -44.07 -9.32
CA LEU A 9 28.33 -43.33 -10.11
C LEU A 9 28.23 -41.92 -9.51
N VAL A 10 28.84 -40.93 -10.17
CA VAL A 10 28.66 -39.51 -9.87
C VAL A 10 27.29 -39.11 -10.43
N ILE A 11 26.31 -38.92 -9.53
CA ILE A 11 25.03 -38.30 -9.87
C ILE A 11 25.29 -36.81 -9.99
N SER A 12 25.37 -36.30 -11.21
CA SER A 12 25.37 -34.87 -11.49
C SER A 12 23.98 -34.31 -11.16
N SER A 13 23.87 -33.57 -10.06
CA SER A 13 22.74 -32.69 -9.81
C SER A 13 22.67 -31.65 -10.95
N LEU A 14 21.62 -31.71 -11.77
CA LEU A 14 21.26 -30.58 -12.62
C LEU A 14 20.83 -29.44 -11.69
N SER A 15 21.77 -28.56 -11.34
CA SER A 15 21.46 -27.22 -10.89
C SER A 15 20.80 -26.50 -12.06
N SER A 16 19.51 -26.21 -11.95
CA SER A 16 18.86 -25.22 -12.79
C SER A 16 19.52 -23.87 -12.49
N SER A 17 20.53 -23.52 -13.29
CA SER A 17 21.13 -22.20 -13.31
C SER A 17 20.05 -21.20 -13.74
N PHE A 18 19.50 -20.47 -12.76
CA PHE A 18 18.72 -19.26 -13.03
C PHE A 18 19.65 -18.26 -13.71
N ASN A 19 19.47 -18.09 -15.01
CA ASN A 19 20.08 -16.99 -15.75
C ASN A 19 19.40 -15.69 -15.32
N PHE A 20 19.96 -15.00 -14.32
CA PHE A 20 19.88 -13.53 -14.24
C PHE A 20 20.76 -12.91 -15.35
N ALA A 21 20.69 -13.44 -16.57
CA ALA A 21 21.40 -12.93 -17.71
C ALA A 21 20.54 -11.83 -18.33
N HIS A 22 20.35 -10.71 -17.60
CA HIS A 22 19.95 -9.39 -18.11
C HIS A 22 20.10 -8.27 -17.06
N ALA A 23 20.94 -8.44 -16.02
CA ALA A 23 21.47 -7.26 -15.34
C ALA A 23 22.53 -6.61 -16.24
N THR A 24 22.05 -5.93 -17.29
CA THR A 24 22.76 -4.82 -17.92
C THR A 24 23.23 -3.87 -16.81
N GLU A 25 24.36 -3.20 -17.01
CA GLU A 25 24.90 -2.21 -16.06
C GLU A 25 23.76 -1.39 -15.42
N LYS A 26 23.78 -1.25 -14.08
CA LYS A 26 22.82 -0.38 -13.38
C LYS A 26 22.78 0.98 -14.09
N PRO A 27 21.65 1.38 -14.68
CA PRO A 27 21.57 2.56 -15.54
C PRO A 27 21.79 3.87 -14.77
N PHE A 28 21.66 3.81 -13.45
CA PHE A 28 21.88 4.93 -12.54
C PHE A 28 22.43 4.47 -11.19
N GLU A 29 22.87 5.43 -10.40
CA GLU A 29 23.13 5.30 -8.97
C GLU A 29 22.00 5.98 -8.18
N ILE A 30 21.59 5.36 -7.08
CA ILE A 30 20.56 5.88 -6.19
C ILE A 30 21.22 6.19 -4.84
N ASN A 31 21.16 7.44 -4.41
CA ASN A 31 21.86 7.91 -3.21
C ASN A 31 20.91 8.63 -2.26
N LEU A 32 20.94 8.29 -0.97
CA LEU A 32 20.25 9.05 0.07
C LEU A 32 20.96 10.39 0.27
N ILE A 33 20.28 11.49 -0.04
CA ILE A 33 20.85 12.84 0.06
C ILE A 33 20.18 13.70 1.12
N GLY A 34 18.95 13.35 1.50
CA GLY A 34 18.15 14.08 2.47
C GLY A 34 17.43 13.13 3.42
N ARG A 35 17.40 13.48 4.71
CA ARG A 35 16.59 12.78 5.70
C ARG A 35 16.07 13.76 6.75
N ALA A 36 14.77 13.72 7.01
CA ALA A 36 14.12 14.37 8.14
C ALA A 36 13.49 13.31 9.07
N LEU A 37 13.32 13.65 10.33
CA LEU A 37 12.66 12.79 11.32
C LEU A 37 11.56 13.58 12.01
N LEU A 38 10.34 13.09 11.95
CA LEU A 38 9.13 13.66 12.52
C LEU A 38 8.78 12.88 13.80
N ASN A 39 8.34 13.60 14.83
CA ASN A 39 7.98 13.06 16.14
C ASN A 39 8.83 11.88 16.64
N ALA A 40 10.16 12.07 16.69
CA ALA A 40 11.13 11.01 17.00
C ALA A 40 10.91 10.20 18.30
N GLN A 41 10.02 10.65 19.20
CA GLN A 41 9.69 9.96 20.45
C GLN A 41 8.49 9.01 20.32
N SER A 42 7.65 9.21 19.31
CA SER A 42 6.46 8.41 19.01
C SER A 42 6.18 8.52 17.51
N PRO A 43 7.03 7.91 16.66
CA PRO A 43 7.05 8.21 15.23
C PRO A 43 5.94 7.54 14.42
N GLU A 44 5.30 6.50 14.94
CA GLU A 44 4.22 5.74 14.27
C GLU A 44 3.09 6.66 13.81
N GLY A 45 2.75 6.59 12.52
CA GLY A 45 1.81 7.51 11.85
C GLY A 45 2.39 8.91 11.56
N ALA A 46 3.72 9.10 11.64
CA ALA A 46 4.38 10.33 11.20
C ALA A 46 5.00 10.13 9.83
N ALA A 47 4.93 11.14 8.95
CA ALA A 47 5.39 11.04 7.57
C ALA A 47 4.65 9.98 6.73
N GLU A 48 3.35 9.79 7.00
CA GLU A 48 2.44 8.90 6.27
C GLU A 48 2.40 9.28 4.78
N ILE A 49 1.75 10.39 4.42
CA ILE A 49 1.75 10.92 3.04
C ILE A 49 2.70 12.10 2.86
N VAL A 50 3.46 12.08 1.76
CA VAL A 50 4.36 13.17 1.33
C VAL A 50 3.95 13.77 -0.02
N ALA A 51 4.09 15.08 -0.14
CA ALA A 51 3.92 15.82 -1.39
C ALA A 51 5.06 16.82 -1.59
N TYR A 52 5.27 17.28 -2.82
CA TYR A 52 6.35 18.19 -3.15
C TYR A 52 5.84 19.45 -3.85
N GLN A 53 6.42 20.60 -3.50
CA GLN A 53 6.19 21.89 -4.16
C GLN A 53 7.42 22.30 -4.97
N ASN A 54 7.31 22.26 -6.29
CA ASN A 54 8.38 22.56 -7.26
C ASN A 54 8.85 24.02 -7.16
N SER A 55 7.91 24.97 -7.06
CA SER A 55 8.24 26.40 -7.10
C SER A 55 9.15 26.87 -5.95
N LYS A 56 9.12 26.17 -4.81
CA LYS A 56 9.90 26.51 -3.62
C LYS A 56 10.84 25.42 -3.13
N LYS A 57 10.82 24.25 -3.78
CA LYS A 57 11.55 23.05 -3.37
C LYS A 57 11.24 22.70 -1.92
N ARG A 58 9.96 22.50 -1.61
CA ARG A 58 9.49 22.13 -0.26
C ARG A 58 8.82 20.78 -0.28
N ILE A 59 9.11 19.96 0.71
CA ILE A 59 8.41 18.70 0.97
C ILE A 59 7.35 18.99 2.03
N PHE A 60 6.14 18.55 1.79
CA PHE A 60 5.05 18.54 2.76
C PHE A 60 4.86 17.10 3.23
N ALA A 61 4.79 16.88 4.53
CA ALA A 61 4.60 15.56 5.11
C ALA A 61 3.48 15.61 6.16
N ILE A 62 2.51 14.70 6.05
CA ILE A 62 1.51 14.49 7.08
C ILE A 62 2.19 13.92 8.33
N ASN A 63 1.77 14.40 9.49
CA ASN A 63 2.20 13.87 10.77
C ASN A 63 0.97 13.68 11.67
N GLY A 64 0.45 12.46 11.69
CA GLY A 64 -0.69 11.99 12.49
C GLY A 64 -0.30 11.47 13.87
N SER A 65 0.96 11.12 14.09
CA SER A 65 1.49 10.55 15.35
C SER A 65 1.30 11.40 16.62
N GLY A 66 0.97 12.69 16.46
CA GLY A 66 0.74 13.63 17.56
C GLY A 66 -0.70 13.61 18.05
N LYS A 67 -0.97 14.36 19.14
CA LYS A 67 -2.35 14.56 19.63
C LYS A 67 -3.26 15.26 18.59
N THR A 68 -2.66 16.03 17.70
CA THR A 68 -3.34 16.75 16.62
C THR A 68 -2.53 16.56 15.36
N SER A 69 -3.18 16.24 14.24
CA SER A 69 -2.50 16.12 12.96
C SER A 69 -1.89 17.45 12.52
N THR A 70 -0.72 17.35 11.90
CA THR A 70 0.03 18.48 11.39
C THR A 70 0.53 18.22 9.98
N VAL A 71 0.89 19.29 9.27
CA VAL A 71 1.67 19.19 8.03
C VAL A 71 3.02 19.82 8.26
N GLU A 72 4.07 19.01 8.18
CA GLU A 72 5.45 19.45 8.30
C GLU A 72 5.97 19.90 6.93
N ILE A 73 6.53 21.10 6.86
CA ILE A 73 7.07 21.67 5.64
C ILE A 73 8.59 21.69 5.76
N ILE A 74 9.25 20.84 4.99
CA ILE A 74 10.69 20.63 5.01
C ILE A 74 11.32 21.37 3.82
N ASP A 75 12.36 22.14 4.07
CA ASP A 75 13.14 22.82 3.03
C ASP A 75 14.01 21.80 2.29
N ALA A 76 13.82 21.68 0.98
CA ALA A 76 14.56 20.80 0.08
C ALA A 76 15.28 21.61 -1.02
N THR A 77 15.61 22.88 -0.76
CA THR A 77 16.42 23.71 -1.66
C THR A 77 17.89 23.33 -1.66
N LYS A 78 18.39 22.68 -0.59
CA LYS A 78 19.78 22.25 -0.44
C LYS A 78 19.86 20.98 0.39
N PHE A 79 20.86 20.15 0.08
CA PHE A 79 21.15 18.91 0.79
C PHE A 79 22.61 18.90 1.22
N ASN A 80 22.86 19.02 2.52
CA ASN A 80 24.20 18.89 3.08
C ASN A 80 24.51 17.40 3.30
N VAL A 81 24.87 16.70 2.22
CA VAL A 81 25.05 15.24 2.25
C VAL A 81 26.16 14.81 3.22
N SER A 82 27.18 15.66 3.44
CA SER A 82 28.25 15.39 4.42
C SER A 82 27.76 15.30 5.87
N ASP A 83 26.56 15.82 6.16
CA ASP A 83 25.98 15.74 7.50
C ASP A 83 25.34 14.38 7.76
N LEU A 84 24.97 13.63 6.72
CA LEU A 84 24.47 12.26 6.83
C LEU A 84 25.64 11.31 7.15
N LYS A 85 25.48 10.53 8.22
CA LYS A 85 26.50 9.60 8.70
C LYS A 85 25.98 8.17 8.62
N GLN A 86 26.57 7.41 7.71
CA GLN A 86 26.34 5.98 7.65
C GLN A 86 27.06 5.28 8.80
N SER A 87 26.35 4.36 9.44
CA SER A 87 26.95 3.37 10.34
C SER A 87 27.87 2.41 9.56
N ALA A 88 28.65 1.59 10.27
CA ALA A 88 29.46 0.55 9.65
C ALA A 88 28.65 -0.48 8.84
N LYS A 89 27.32 -0.52 9.03
CA LYS A 89 26.37 -1.37 8.31
C LYS A 89 25.69 -0.65 7.14
N GLY A 90 26.08 0.59 6.83
CA GLY A 90 25.51 1.39 5.73
C GLY A 90 24.20 2.11 6.06
N VAL A 91 23.68 1.97 7.28
CA VAL A 91 22.42 2.60 7.71
C VAL A 91 22.66 4.02 8.20
N THR A 92 21.86 4.97 7.73
CA THR A 92 21.84 6.37 8.15
C THR A 92 20.66 6.64 9.08
N ASN A 93 20.95 7.03 10.33
CA ASN A 93 19.92 7.31 11.34
C ASN A 93 19.74 8.81 11.62
N ASN A 94 20.76 9.63 11.35
CA ASN A 94 20.68 11.06 11.64
C ASN A 94 20.03 11.80 10.46
N SER A 95 19.50 12.98 10.77
CA SER A 95 18.85 13.86 9.79
C SER A 95 19.80 14.98 9.36
N ASN A 96 19.66 15.42 8.11
CA ASN A 96 20.26 16.66 7.59
C ASN A 96 19.21 17.65 7.08
N LEU A 97 17.93 17.29 7.15
CA LEU A 97 16.78 18.14 6.88
C LEU A 97 15.95 18.33 8.16
N SER A 98 15.23 19.44 8.21
CA SER A 98 14.31 19.77 9.31
C SER A 98 13.09 20.52 8.78
N SER A 99 11.98 20.40 9.49
CA SER A 99 10.79 21.23 9.25
C SER A 99 11.13 22.72 9.44
N VAL A 100 10.81 23.55 8.44
CA VAL A 100 10.93 25.01 8.49
C VAL A 100 9.61 25.68 8.84
N TYR A 101 8.50 24.95 8.75
CA TYR A 101 7.18 25.40 9.15
C TYR A 101 6.26 24.20 9.42
N THR A 102 5.41 24.32 10.43
CA THR A 102 4.40 23.30 10.75
C THR A 102 3.02 23.94 10.64
N ILE A 103 2.14 23.36 9.82
CA ILE A 103 0.72 23.71 9.82
C ILE A 103 0.05 22.91 10.94
N ASN A 104 -0.52 23.61 11.92
CA ASN A 104 -1.39 23.00 12.91
C ASN A 104 -2.81 22.92 12.33
N LEU A 105 -3.23 21.74 11.86
CA LEU A 105 -4.51 21.57 11.18
C LEU A 105 -5.70 21.85 12.09
N ALA A 106 -5.56 21.56 13.39
CA ALA A 106 -6.59 21.77 14.41
C ALA A 106 -7.00 23.25 14.60
N GLU A 107 -6.23 24.21 14.07
CA GLU A 107 -6.60 25.63 14.11
C GLU A 107 -7.83 25.95 13.25
N HIS A 108 -8.06 25.17 12.19
CA HIS A 108 -9.12 25.44 11.21
C HIS A 108 -10.00 24.23 10.92
N THR A 109 -9.52 23.02 11.17
CA THR A 109 -10.23 21.79 10.84
C THR A 109 -10.03 20.75 11.94
N LYS A 110 -11.13 20.19 12.44
CA LYS A 110 -11.09 19.09 13.39
C LYS A 110 -11.02 17.78 12.63
N GLY A 111 -10.36 16.78 13.21
CA GLY A 111 -10.17 15.50 12.58
C GLY A 111 -8.71 15.09 12.48
N ASN A 112 -8.51 13.91 11.87
CA ASN A 112 -7.20 13.34 11.57
C ASN A 112 -6.91 13.50 10.09
N ALA A 113 -5.69 13.89 9.74
CA ALA A 113 -5.28 14.04 8.35
C ALA A 113 -4.63 12.77 7.85
N ASN A 114 -5.09 12.29 6.69
CA ASN A 114 -4.57 11.07 6.06
C ASN A 114 -3.69 11.43 4.86
N SER A 115 -4.20 12.29 3.95
CA SER A 115 -3.48 12.63 2.71
C SER A 115 -3.27 14.12 2.48
N ILE A 116 -2.25 14.45 1.67
CA ILE A 116 -2.00 15.78 1.14
C ILE A 116 -1.64 15.74 -0.35
N ALA A 117 -2.14 16.72 -1.12
CA ALA A 117 -1.74 16.94 -2.50
C ALA A 117 -1.43 18.43 -2.77
N ILE A 118 -0.66 18.66 -3.84
CA ILE A 118 -0.19 19.98 -4.26
C ILE A 118 -0.62 20.24 -5.70
N ALA A 119 -1.21 21.41 -5.96
CA ALA A 119 -1.38 21.99 -7.28
C ALA A 119 -0.33 23.08 -7.48
N GLU A 120 0.58 22.85 -8.42
CA GLU A 120 1.75 23.69 -8.67
C GLU A 120 1.37 25.01 -9.35
N THR A 121 0.55 24.96 -10.41
CA THR A 121 0.27 26.15 -11.22
C THR A 121 -0.62 27.14 -10.47
N GLN A 122 -1.43 26.63 -9.55
CA GLN A 122 -2.33 27.42 -8.71
C GLN A 122 -1.78 27.67 -7.30
N ALA A 123 -0.64 27.07 -6.95
CA ALA A 123 -0.04 27.14 -5.62
C ALA A 123 -1.05 26.84 -4.49
N LEU A 124 -1.74 25.70 -4.62
CA LEU A 124 -2.69 25.20 -3.62
C LEU A 124 -2.16 23.92 -2.98
N ALA A 125 -2.40 23.76 -1.69
CA ALA A 125 -2.37 22.46 -1.01
C ALA A 125 -3.78 22.05 -0.61
N ALA A 126 -4.08 20.76 -0.74
CA ALA A 126 -5.33 20.14 -0.29
C ALA A 126 -4.98 19.03 0.69
N VAL A 127 -5.55 19.06 1.89
CA VAL A 127 -5.34 18.07 2.95
C VAL A 127 -6.66 17.34 3.20
N ALA A 128 -6.67 16.02 3.07
CA ALA A 128 -7.79 15.17 3.43
C ALA A 128 -7.83 14.99 4.94
N ILE A 129 -8.97 15.33 5.56
CA ILE A 129 -9.14 15.29 7.02
C ILE A 129 -10.42 14.53 7.35
N ALA A 130 -10.25 13.35 7.94
CA ALA A 130 -11.31 12.50 8.45
C ALA A 130 -11.90 13.04 9.75
N ALA A 131 -13.21 12.89 9.94
CA ALA A 131 -13.84 13.27 11.20
C ALA A 131 -13.40 12.33 12.33
N ASP A 132 -13.38 12.83 13.58
CA ASP A 132 -12.98 12.05 14.76
C ASP A 132 -13.87 10.83 15.04
N LYS A 133 -15.08 10.80 14.45
CA LYS A 133 -16.10 9.81 14.73
C LYS A 133 -16.61 9.18 13.44
N THR A 134 -16.66 7.86 13.40
CA THR A 134 -17.26 7.09 12.31
C THR A 134 -18.71 7.51 12.05
N GLY A 135 -19.07 7.61 10.77
CA GLY A 135 -20.37 8.08 10.32
C GLY A 135 -20.54 9.61 10.34
N GLU A 136 -19.49 10.36 10.64
CA GLU A 136 -19.42 11.80 10.40
C GLU A 136 -18.55 12.08 9.17
N LYS A 137 -18.97 13.05 8.35
CA LYS A 137 -18.25 13.39 7.12
C LYS A 137 -16.98 14.16 7.42
N GLY A 138 -15.93 13.86 6.66
CA GLY A 138 -14.68 14.60 6.68
C GLY A 138 -14.70 15.84 5.78
N SER A 139 -13.53 16.43 5.61
CA SER A 139 -13.34 17.61 4.78
C SER A 139 -11.99 17.63 4.08
N ILE A 140 -11.93 18.36 2.97
CA ILE A 140 -10.65 18.78 2.38
C ILE A 140 -10.34 20.20 2.83
N ALA A 141 -9.22 20.38 3.54
CA ALA A 141 -8.71 21.68 3.95
C ALA A 141 -7.77 22.23 2.88
N PHE A 142 -8.10 23.41 2.34
CA PHE A 142 -7.32 24.08 1.31
C PHE A 142 -6.43 25.18 1.89
N TYR A 143 -5.20 25.23 1.40
CA TYR A 143 -4.22 26.25 1.75
C TYR A 143 -3.63 26.88 0.49
N ASP A 144 -3.45 28.20 0.50
CA ASP A 144 -2.59 28.92 -0.43
C ASP A 144 -1.14 28.73 0.02
N ILE A 145 -0.29 28.21 -0.87
CA ILE A 145 1.14 27.97 -0.63
C ILE A 145 2.04 28.85 -1.51
N SER A 146 1.50 29.93 -2.10
CA SER A 146 2.21 30.91 -2.92
C SER A 146 3.12 31.83 -2.09
N GLY A 147 2.77 32.09 -0.83
CA GLY A 147 3.57 32.88 0.13
C GLY A 147 4.56 32.04 0.94
N ASP A 148 5.49 32.69 1.66
CA ASP A 148 6.50 31.98 2.46
C ASP A 148 5.90 31.04 3.50
N LYS A 149 4.71 31.38 4.00
CA LYS A 149 3.90 30.58 4.91
C LYS A 149 2.59 30.19 4.22
N PRO A 150 2.13 28.93 4.37
CA PRO A 150 0.79 28.55 3.94
C PRO A 150 -0.28 29.40 4.61
N ALA A 151 -1.30 29.78 3.86
CA ALA A 151 -2.47 30.49 4.37
C ALA A 151 -3.72 29.64 4.14
N PHE A 152 -4.48 29.36 5.22
CA PHE A 152 -5.74 28.65 5.10
C PHE A 152 -6.74 29.42 4.24
N ILE A 153 -7.42 28.70 3.35
CA ILE A 153 -8.46 29.25 2.47
C ILE A 153 -9.83 28.87 3.02
N LYS A 154 -10.14 27.58 3.05
CA LYS A 154 -11.42 27.02 3.54
C LYS A 154 -11.38 25.49 3.62
N ASN A 155 -12.40 24.95 4.28
CA ASN A 155 -12.77 23.54 4.22
C ASN A 155 -13.89 23.32 3.21
N VAL A 156 -13.85 22.17 2.53
CA VAL A 156 -14.96 21.66 1.72
C VAL A 156 -15.37 20.30 2.31
N GLU A 157 -16.60 20.17 2.78
CA GLU A 157 -17.15 18.89 3.26
C GLU A 157 -17.21 17.87 2.11
N VAL A 158 -16.78 16.63 2.38
CA VAL A 158 -16.76 15.51 1.44
C VAL A 158 -17.51 14.30 2.00
N GLY A 159 -17.11 13.07 1.67
CA GLY A 159 -17.69 11.84 2.19
C GLY A 159 -17.18 11.51 3.59
N TYR A 160 -17.37 10.25 3.98
CA TYR A 160 -16.90 9.69 5.25
C TYR A 160 -15.47 9.18 5.07
N LEU A 161 -14.60 9.43 6.05
CA LEU A 161 -13.19 9.01 6.02
C LEU A 161 -12.51 9.34 4.67
N PRO A 162 -12.38 10.64 4.30
CA PRO A 162 -11.56 11.03 3.16
C PRO A 162 -10.12 10.62 3.43
N ASP A 163 -9.72 9.58 2.74
CA ASP A 163 -8.44 8.94 2.96
C ASP A 163 -7.39 9.56 2.05
N MET A 164 -7.54 9.40 0.73
CA MET A 164 -6.66 10.04 -0.25
C MET A 164 -7.28 11.26 -0.96
N VAL A 165 -6.43 12.24 -1.25
CA VAL A 165 -6.76 13.41 -2.07
C VAL A 165 -5.71 13.66 -3.14
N THR A 166 -6.13 14.00 -4.37
CA THR A 166 -5.23 14.38 -5.46
C THR A 166 -5.84 15.42 -6.40
N PHE A 167 -4.99 16.18 -7.10
CA PHE A 167 -5.44 17.10 -8.15
C PHE A 167 -5.41 16.40 -9.51
N THR A 168 -6.34 16.77 -10.40
CA THR A 168 -6.20 16.38 -11.81
C THR A 168 -4.96 17.07 -12.42
N PRO A 169 -4.29 16.48 -13.42
CA PRO A 169 -3.07 17.07 -14.02
C PRO A 169 -3.22 18.48 -14.60
N ASP A 170 -4.43 18.86 -15.02
CA ASP A 170 -4.79 20.22 -15.46
C ASP A 170 -5.21 21.14 -14.30
N GLU A 171 -5.19 20.63 -13.07
CA GLU A 171 -5.55 21.29 -11.81
C GLU A 171 -6.96 21.89 -11.76
N THR A 172 -7.87 21.44 -12.64
CA THR A 172 -9.26 21.94 -12.67
C THR A 172 -10.19 21.22 -11.70
N LYS A 173 -9.75 20.09 -11.14
CA LYS A 173 -10.51 19.32 -10.15
C LYS A 173 -9.59 18.72 -9.08
N VAL A 174 -10.16 18.50 -7.91
CA VAL A 174 -9.64 17.64 -6.85
C VAL A 174 -10.48 16.39 -6.80
N ILE A 175 -9.84 15.23 -6.75
CA ILE A 175 -10.47 13.92 -6.60
C ILE A 175 -10.13 13.41 -5.19
N VAL A 176 -11.14 12.85 -4.52
CA VAL A 176 -11.05 12.38 -3.14
C VAL A 176 -11.59 10.95 -3.08
N ALA A 177 -10.81 10.03 -2.55
CA ALA A 177 -11.30 8.73 -2.11
C ALA A 177 -11.86 8.91 -0.68
N ASN A 178 -13.14 8.59 -0.49
CA ASN A 178 -13.77 8.61 0.82
C ASN A 178 -14.12 7.16 1.11
N GLU A 179 -13.32 6.55 1.97
CA GLU A 179 -13.28 5.12 2.23
C GLU A 179 -14.61 4.65 2.80
N GLY A 180 -15.06 5.29 3.87
CA GLY A 180 -16.36 5.01 4.48
C GLY A 180 -16.38 3.80 5.39
N GLU A 181 -15.27 3.51 6.07
CA GLU A 181 -15.18 2.38 7.00
C GLU A 181 -16.27 2.35 8.09
N PRO A 182 -16.63 1.15 8.56
CA PRO A 182 -17.56 0.96 9.65
C PRO A 182 -16.96 1.33 11.00
N SER A 183 -17.83 1.65 11.96
CA SER A 183 -17.45 1.69 13.37
C SER A 183 -17.06 0.28 13.80
N GLY A 184 -16.18 0.14 14.79
CA GLY A 184 -15.67 -1.16 15.20
C GLY A 184 -16.69 -2.22 15.65
N ASP A 185 -17.94 -1.86 15.95
CA ASP A 185 -19.06 -2.79 16.19
C ASP A 185 -20.02 -2.98 14.99
N TYR A 186 -19.66 -2.46 13.82
CA TYR A 186 -20.43 -2.43 12.57
C TYR A 186 -21.83 -1.79 12.67
N LEU A 187 -22.16 -1.11 13.78
CA LEU A 187 -23.49 -0.51 13.95
C LEU A 187 -23.66 0.81 13.18
N THR A 188 -22.54 1.42 12.79
CA THR A 188 -22.48 2.57 11.89
C THR A 188 -21.54 2.21 10.75
N ASP A 189 -22.08 2.03 9.57
CA ASP A 189 -21.35 1.57 8.38
C ASP A 189 -21.75 2.50 7.22
N PRO A 190 -21.08 3.66 7.05
CA PRO A 190 -21.41 4.60 6.00
C PRO A 190 -21.06 4.05 4.61
N GLU A 191 -21.66 4.60 3.55
CA GLU A 191 -21.26 4.22 2.18
C GLU A 191 -20.02 5.02 1.76
N GLY A 192 -19.01 4.33 1.23
CA GLY A 192 -17.86 4.95 0.56
C GLY A 192 -18.26 5.77 -0.67
N SER A 193 -17.38 6.67 -1.12
CA SER A 193 -17.65 7.51 -2.31
C SER A 193 -16.40 8.11 -2.95
N ILE A 194 -16.51 8.50 -4.23
CA ILE A 194 -15.52 9.37 -4.87
C ILE A 194 -16.01 10.83 -4.84
N GLY A 195 -15.25 11.70 -4.19
CA GLY A 195 -15.50 13.13 -4.14
C GLY A 195 -14.82 13.88 -5.29
N ILE A 196 -15.52 14.86 -5.87
CA ILE A 196 -14.98 15.75 -6.91
C ILE A 196 -15.23 17.21 -6.50
N ILE A 197 -14.15 17.97 -6.32
CA ILE A 197 -14.22 19.41 -6.04
C ILE A 197 -13.67 20.15 -7.26
N THR A 198 -14.48 21.01 -7.87
CA THR A 198 -14.01 21.83 -9.01
C THR A 198 -13.14 22.98 -8.54
N ILE A 199 -12.14 23.32 -9.34
CA ILE A 199 -11.32 24.52 -9.20
C ILE A 199 -11.46 25.34 -10.48
N ASP A 200 -11.95 26.57 -10.33
CA ASP A 200 -12.11 27.53 -11.42
C ASP A 200 -11.15 28.70 -11.21
N ASN A 201 -10.06 28.73 -11.96
CA ASN A 201 -9.05 29.80 -11.90
C ASN A 201 -8.55 30.10 -10.47
N GLY A 202 -8.08 29.09 -9.74
CA GLY A 202 -7.64 29.21 -8.35
C GLY A 202 -8.77 29.21 -7.32
N LYS A 203 -10.02 29.35 -7.76
CA LYS A 203 -11.18 29.35 -6.87
C LYS A 203 -11.70 27.93 -6.68
N VAL A 204 -11.43 27.40 -5.50
CA VAL A 204 -12.01 26.14 -5.01
C VAL A 204 -13.53 26.27 -4.91
N ALA A 205 -14.30 25.28 -5.36
CA ALA A 205 -15.75 25.23 -5.19
C ALA A 205 -16.17 25.11 -3.71
N ASP A 206 -17.37 25.55 -3.35
CA ASP A 206 -17.85 25.48 -1.96
C ASP A 206 -18.41 24.10 -1.56
N LYS A 207 -18.60 23.21 -2.54
CA LYS A 207 -19.17 21.88 -2.35
C LYS A 207 -18.46 20.86 -3.24
N ALA A 208 -18.33 19.65 -2.73
CA ALA A 208 -17.96 18.49 -3.52
C ALA A 208 -19.19 17.86 -4.21
N THR A 209 -18.97 17.23 -5.35
CA THR A 209 -19.88 16.24 -5.92
C THR A 209 -19.44 14.87 -5.40
N LEU A 210 -20.36 14.12 -4.78
CA LEU A 210 -20.07 12.78 -4.28
C LEU A 210 -20.68 11.73 -5.22
N LEU A 211 -19.86 10.80 -5.68
CA LEU A 211 -20.25 9.67 -6.49
C LEU A 211 -20.25 8.41 -5.62
N GLY A 212 -21.44 7.91 -5.28
CA GLY A 212 -21.61 6.70 -4.49
C GLY A 212 -21.63 5.41 -5.32
N PHE A 213 -21.79 4.29 -4.63
CA PHE A 213 -21.72 2.93 -5.20
C PHE A 213 -23.06 2.17 -5.17
N ASN A 214 -24.16 2.83 -4.78
CA ASN A 214 -25.49 2.24 -4.55
C ASN A 214 -26.03 1.51 -5.80
N GLN A 215 -25.67 1.98 -6.99
CA GLN A 215 -26.00 1.34 -8.27
C GLN A 215 -25.40 -0.07 -8.45
N PHE A 216 -24.41 -0.44 -7.63
CA PHE A 216 -23.75 -1.75 -7.65
C PHE A 216 -24.33 -2.74 -6.63
N ASN A 217 -25.28 -2.34 -5.77
CA ASN A 217 -25.95 -3.23 -4.80
C ASN A 217 -26.63 -4.45 -5.43
N VAL A 218 -26.92 -4.40 -6.73
CA VAL A 218 -27.52 -5.52 -7.50
C VAL A 218 -26.49 -6.30 -8.32
N GLN A 219 -25.20 -6.00 -8.19
CA GLN A 219 -24.13 -6.54 -9.03
C GLN A 219 -23.13 -7.43 -8.28
N GLN A 220 -23.31 -7.68 -6.97
CA GLN A 220 -22.36 -8.44 -6.14
C GLN A 220 -21.88 -9.73 -6.81
N THR A 221 -22.79 -10.63 -7.20
CA THR A 221 -22.44 -11.90 -7.85
C THR A 221 -21.65 -11.73 -9.15
N LYS A 222 -21.90 -10.67 -9.91
CA LYS A 222 -21.15 -10.38 -11.15
C LYS A 222 -19.75 -9.88 -10.83
N LEU A 223 -19.58 -9.07 -9.78
CA LEU A 223 -18.29 -8.55 -9.34
C LEU A 223 -17.43 -9.66 -8.71
N GLU A 224 -18.04 -10.56 -7.93
CA GLU A 224 -17.39 -11.77 -7.40
C GLU A 224 -16.87 -12.69 -8.52
N GLN A 225 -17.63 -12.84 -9.61
CA GLN A 225 -17.16 -13.58 -10.80
C GLN A 225 -15.96 -12.94 -11.50
N GLN A 226 -15.71 -11.64 -11.27
CA GLN A 226 -14.52 -10.94 -11.74
C GLN A 226 -13.37 -11.00 -10.72
N GLY A 227 -13.58 -11.64 -9.57
CA GLY A 227 -12.60 -11.79 -8.50
C GLY A 227 -12.63 -10.67 -7.46
N MET A 228 -13.65 -9.81 -7.45
CA MET A 228 -13.85 -8.94 -6.28
C MET A 228 -14.29 -9.76 -5.07
N VAL A 229 -13.99 -9.27 -3.88
CA VAL A 229 -14.30 -9.88 -2.59
C VAL A 229 -15.19 -8.92 -1.81
N PHE A 230 -16.16 -9.46 -1.06
CA PHE A 230 -17.03 -8.66 -0.20
C PHE A 230 -17.02 -9.26 1.21
N SER A 231 -16.12 -8.77 2.05
CA SER A 231 -15.82 -9.35 3.36
C SER A 231 -16.43 -8.51 4.48
N ASN A 232 -17.61 -8.87 4.95
CA ASN A 232 -18.30 -8.17 6.05
C ASN A 232 -19.02 -9.14 6.99
N PRO A 233 -19.42 -8.69 8.19
CA PRO A 233 -20.18 -9.49 9.15
C PRO A 233 -21.69 -9.56 8.82
N ASN A 234 -22.10 -9.43 7.56
CA ASN A 234 -23.52 -9.50 7.17
C ASN A 234 -24.19 -10.77 7.71
N GLY A 235 -25.31 -10.60 8.39
CA GLY A 235 -26.04 -11.67 9.04
C GLY A 235 -25.62 -11.98 10.47
N GLN A 236 -24.46 -11.53 10.93
CA GLN A 236 -24.05 -11.63 12.34
C GLN A 236 -24.90 -10.71 13.22
N THR A 237 -24.96 -10.98 14.53
CA THR A 237 -25.65 -10.13 15.50
C THR A 237 -24.65 -9.58 16.49
N ILE A 238 -24.41 -8.27 16.43
CA ILE A 238 -23.47 -7.54 17.28
C ILE A 238 -24.26 -6.56 18.14
N LYS A 239 -24.02 -6.57 19.46
CA LYS A 239 -24.75 -5.78 20.47
C LYS A 239 -26.28 -5.86 20.31
N GLY A 240 -26.77 -7.07 20.02
CA GLY A 240 -28.19 -7.36 19.85
C GLY A 240 -28.82 -6.84 18.53
N LYS A 241 -28.03 -6.33 17.58
CA LYS A 241 -28.49 -5.89 16.26
C LYS A 241 -27.92 -6.78 15.18
N LYS A 242 -28.79 -7.26 14.29
CA LYS A 242 -28.37 -8.02 13.11
C LYS A 242 -27.73 -7.07 12.09
N ILE A 243 -26.49 -7.33 11.72
CA ILE A 243 -25.79 -6.57 10.68
C ILE A 243 -26.35 -6.93 9.31
N VAL A 244 -26.58 -5.89 8.51
CA VAL A 244 -26.99 -5.99 7.11
C VAL A 244 -26.11 -5.04 6.32
N SER A 245 -25.21 -5.59 5.52
CA SER A 245 -24.29 -4.81 4.69
C SER A 245 -24.71 -4.87 3.23
N THR A 246 -24.45 -3.79 2.51
CA THR A 246 -24.66 -3.69 1.06
C THR A 246 -23.32 -3.59 0.34
N VAL A 247 -23.29 -3.87 -0.96
CA VAL A 247 -22.08 -3.67 -1.78
C VAL A 247 -21.55 -2.24 -1.66
N ALA A 248 -22.44 -1.24 -1.56
CA ALA A 248 -22.04 0.16 -1.47
C ALA A 248 -21.40 0.54 -0.12
N GLN A 249 -21.74 -0.17 0.95
CA GLN A 249 -21.08 -0.01 2.25
C GLN A 249 -19.74 -0.75 2.29
N ASP A 250 -19.69 -1.94 1.68
CA ASP A 250 -18.48 -2.74 1.64
C ASP A 250 -17.39 -2.19 0.70
N ILE A 251 -17.76 -1.33 -0.26
CA ILE A 251 -16.81 -0.69 -1.17
C ILE A 251 -16.15 0.50 -0.48
N GLU A 252 -14.85 0.34 -0.22
CA GLU A 252 -13.98 1.29 0.46
C GLU A 252 -12.88 1.75 -0.51
N PRO A 253 -13.01 2.94 -1.14
CA PRO A 253 -11.91 3.50 -1.93
C PRO A 253 -10.88 4.19 -1.02
N GLU A 254 -9.60 3.82 -1.12
CA GLU A 254 -8.52 4.43 -0.31
C GLU A 254 -7.65 5.37 -1.15
N TYR A 255 -7.01 4.88 -2.22
CA TYR A 255 -6.04 5.64 -3.01
C TYR A 255 -6.57 6.06 -4.39
N VAL A 256 -6.08 7.17 -4.97
CA VAL A 256 -6.53 7.66 -6.29
C VAL A 256 -5.38 8.09 -7.21
N ALA A 257 -5.43 7.66 -8.48
CA ALA A 257 -4.60 8.24 -9.54
C ALA A 257 -5.45 8.80 -10.68
N VAL A 258 -4.97 9.85 -11.34
CA VAL A 258 -5.67 10.50 -12.46
C VAL A 258 -4.87 10.34 -13.76
N SER A 259 -5.57 10.03 -14.85
CA SER A 259 -4.95 9.95 -16.19
C SER A 259 -4.35 11.29 -16.60
N LYS A 260 -3.24 11.25 -17.35
CA LYS A 260 -2.50 12.44 -17.81
C LYS A 260 -3.36 13.47 -18.54
N ASP A 261 -4.46 13.05 -19.18
CA ASP A 261 -5.39 13.93 -19.90
C ASP A 261 -6.57 14.43 -19.05
N SER A 262 -6.54 14.20 -17.72
CA SER A 262 -7.58 14.59 -16.76
C SER A 262 -8.98 14.03 -17.03
N LYS A 263 -9.10 12.95 -17.81
CA LYS A 263 -10.41 12.38 -18.18
C LYS A 263 -10.84 11.20 -17.32
N LYS A 264 -9.89 10.48 -16.72
CA LYS A 264 -10.21 9.35 -15.86
C LYS A 264 -9.52 9.48 -14.51
N ALA A 265 -10.22 9.12 -13.45
CA ALA A 265 -9.61 8.75 -12.18
C ALA A 265 -9.75 7.24 -11.97
N TYR A 266 -8.79 6.66 -11.28
CA TYR A 266 -8.77 5.27 -10.85
C TYR A 266 -8.64 5.29 -9.34
N ALA A 267 -9.43 4.49 -8.63
CA ALA A 267 -9.29 4.31 -7.19
C ALA A 267 -9.06 2.83 -6.87
N SER A 268 -8.17 2.55 -5.91
CA SER A 268 -8.05 1.23 -5.30
C SER A 268 -9.32 0.93 -4.53
N LEU A 269 -9.61 -0.36 -4.39
CA LEU A 269 -10.64 -0.92 -3.53
C LEU A 269 -10.00 -2.14 -2.87
N GLN A 270 -9.10 -1.91 -1.92
CA GLN A 270 -8.11 -2.88 -1.47
C GLN A 270 -8.77 -4.14 -0.90
N GLU A 271 -9.66 -3.98 0.07
CA GLU A 271 -10.39 -5.07 0.76
C GLU A 271 -11.27 -5.83 -0.24
N ASN A 272 -11.71 -5.14 -1.29
CA ASN A 272 -12.55 -5.72 -2.33
C ASN A 272 -11.78 -6.36 -3.48
N ASN A 273 -10.45 -6.33 -3.49
CA ASN A 273 -9.61 -6.85 -4.59
C ASN A 273 -10.05 -6.32 -5.97
N GLY A 274 -10.31 -5.01 -6.04
CA GLY A 274 -10.87 -4.36 -7.22
C GLY A 274 -10.30 -2.97 -7.46
N ILE A 275 -10.77 -2.34 -8.54
CA ILE A 275 -10.58 -0.91 -8.78
C ILE A 275 -11.88 -0.25 -9.22
N ALA A 276 -12.04 1.03 -8.87
CA ALA A 276 -13.06 1.90 -9.44
C ALA A 276 -12.46 2.79 -10.55
N ILE A 277 -13.11 2.86 -11.70
CA ILE A 277 -12.73 3.70 -12.82
C ILE A 277 -13.79 4.78 -12.99
N VAL A 278 -13.40 6.03 -12.83
CA VAL A 278 -14.29 7.20 -12.91
C VAL A 278 -14.03 7.95 -14.21
N ASP A 279 -15.05 8.07 -15.06
CA ASP A 279 -15.03 9.03 -16.16
C ASP A 279 -15.33 10.43 -15.59
N LEU A 280 -14.36 11.33 -15.66
CA LEU A 280 -14.43 12.67 -15.08
C LEU A 280 -15.20 13.68 -15.94
N ALA A 281 -15.59 13.30 -17.17
CA ALA A 281 -16.45 14.12 -18.00
C ALA A 281 -17.93 13.83 -17.73
N THR A 282 -18.28 12.56 -17.51
CA THR A 282 -19.65 12.13 -17.24
C THR A 282 -19.95 11.88 -15.76
N ASN A 283 -18.92 11.87 -14.91
CA ASN A 283 -18.99 11.48 -13.49
C ASN A 283 -19.62 10.10 -13.28
N THR A 284 -19.20 9.13 -14.08
CA THR A 284 -19.71 7.74 -14.02
C THR A 284 -18.64 6.78 -13.55
N ILE A 285 -19.01 5.86 -12.66
CA ILE A 285 -18.12 4.84 -12.11
C ILE A 285 -18.31 3.50 -12.84
N THR A 286 -17.21 2.80 -13.11
CA THR A 286 -17.17 1.39 -13.48
C THR A 286 -16.30 0.64 -12.47
N LEU A 287 -16.80 -0.46 -11.92
CA LEU A 287 -16.01 -1.36 -11.08
C LEU A 287 -15.38 -2.48 -11.91
N GLN A 288 -14.16 -2.86 -11.57
CA GLN A 288 -13.43 -3.94 -12.24
C GLN A 288 -12.72 -4.79 -11.19
N GLY A 289 -13.07 -6.07 -11.11
CA GLY A 289 -12.32 -7.05 -10.31
C GLY A 289 -10.98 -7.41 -10.93
N LEU A 290 -10.00 -7.73 -10.09
CA LEU A 290 -8.62 -8.00 -10.50
C LEU A 290 -8.35 -9.51 -10.75
N GLY A 291 -9.33 -10.37 -10.48
CA GLY A 291 -9.12 -11.82 -10.46
C GLY A 291 -8.22 -12.24 -9.30
N PHE A 292 -7.62 -13.41 -9.43
CA PHE A 292 -6.72 -13.95 -8.41
C PHE A 292 -5.43 -14.46 -9.03
N LYS A 293 -4.33 -14.26 -8.32
CA LYS A 293 -3.01 -14.79 -8.68
C LYS A 293 -2.96 -16.29 -8.36
N ASP A 294 -2.48 -17.10 -9.30
CA ASP A 294 -2.40 -18.55 -9.15
C ASP A 294 -1.00 -18.97 -8.68
N TRP A 295 -0.87 -19.30 -7.39
CA TRP A 295 0.42 -19.66 -6.77
C TRP A 295 0.94 -21.04 -7.19
N SER A 296 0.24 -21.78 -8.05
CA SER A 296 0.81 -22.95 -8.71
C SER A 296 1.84 -22.60 -9.79
N LYS A 297 1.82 -21.36 -10.27
CA LYS A 297 2.69 -20.85 -11.36
C LYS A 297 3.91 -20.08 -10.85
N TYR A 298 3.92 -19.75 -9.56
CA TYR A 298 4.92 -18.93 -8.89
C TYR A 298 5.38 -19.62 -7.61
N LYS A 299 6.32 -19.02 -6.89
CA LYS A 299 6.79 -19.50 -5.60
C LYS A 299 6.59 -18.46 -4.51
N MET A 300 6.23 -18.92 -3.33
CA MET A 300 6.22 -18.10 -2.12
C MET A 300 6.76 -18.92 -0.95
N ASP A 301 7.23 -18.21 0.06
CA ASP A 301 7.36 -18.76 1.40
C ASP A 301 6.04 -18.56 2.13
N ALA A 302 5.54 -19.60 2.80
CA ALA A 302 4.21 -19.65 3.41
C ALA A 302 4.23 -19.78 4.93
N SER A 303 5.40 -19.93 5.54
CA SER A 303 5.53 -20.10 6.99
C SER A 303 6.67 -19.28 7.55
N ASP A 304 6.49 -18.81 8.78
CA ASP A 304 7.49 -18.14 9.63
C ASP A 304 8.09 -19.12 10.67
N LYS A 305 7.81 -20.43 10.52
CA LYS A 305 8.09 -21.48 11.53
C LYS A 305 8.67 -22.77 10.92
N ASP A 306 9.15 -22.73 9.69
CA ASP A 306 9.69 -23.90 8.98
C ASP A 306 11.24 -23.91 8.85
N GLY A 307 11.90 -22.96 9.50
CA GLY A 307 13.35 -22.92 9.66
C GLY A 307 14.08 -22.06 8.63
N GLY A 308 13.38 -21.12 7.98
CA GLY A 308 13.93 -20.11 7.08
C GLY A 308 13.36 -20.23 5.67
N ILE A 309 14.02 -19.59 4.69
CA ILE A 309 13.45 -19.43 3.34
C ILE A 309 13.09 -20.75 2.64
N ASN A 310 11.80 -20.97 2.40
CA ASN A 310 11.20 -22.18 1.84
C ASN A 310 10.24 -21.90 0.65
N MET A 311 10.78 -21.28 -0.40
CA MET A 311 10.05 -20.92 -1.64
C MET A 311 9.48 -22.13 -2.40
N LYS A 312 8.15 -22.28 -2.41
CA LYS A 312 7.42 -23.38 -3.06
C LYS A 312 6.22 -22.88 -3.87
N ALA A 313 5.77 -23.70 -4.82
CA ALA A 313 4.51 -23.49 -5.54
C ALA A 313 3.38 -24.28 -4.87
N TYR A 314 2.17 -23.71 -4.87
CA TYR A 314 1.03 -24.25 -4.11
C TYR A 314 -0.21 -24.39 -5.01
N PRO A 315 -0.40 -25.54 -5.70
CA PRO A 315 -1.65 -25.85 -6.39
C PRO A 315 -2.90 -25.73 -5.50
N GLY A 316 -3.86 -24.89 -5.91
CA GLY A 316 -5.08 -24.61 -5.15
C GLY A 316 -4.98 -23.40 -4.22
N LEU A 317 -3.79 -22.80 -4.07
CA LEU A 317 -3.61 -21.53 -3.39
C LEU A 317 -3.65 -20.37 -4.40
N TYR A 318 -4.39 -19.33 -4.06
CA TYR A 318 -4.51 -18.11 -4.84
C TYR A 318 -4.18 -16.89 -3.99
N GLY A 319 -3.67 -15.82 -4.60
CA GLY A 319 -3.48 -14.52 -3.96
C GLY A 319 -4.49 -13.51 -4.44
N MET A 320 -5.06 -12.75 -3.50
CA MET A 320 -5.88 -11.57 -3.79
C MET A 320 -4.92 -10.40 -4.03
N TYR A 321 -5.07 -9.65 -5.13
CA TYR A 321 -4.15 -8.55 -5.43
C TYR A 321 -4.28 -7.42 -4.42
N GLN A 322 -5.51 -7.02 -4.08
CA GLN A 322 -5.81 -6.04 -3.02
C GLN A 322 -4.85 -4.85 -3.05
N PRO A 323 -4.98 -3.99 -4.07
CA PRO A 323 -4.02 -2.94 -4.25
C PRO A 323 -4.28 -1.79 -3.29
N ASP A 324 -3.23 -1.32 -2.62
CA ASP A 324 -3.23 -0.05 -1.92
C ASP A 324 -2.88 1.07 -2.93
N THR A 325 -1.61 1.49 -2.99
CA THR A 325 -1.21 2.65 -3.77
C THR A 325 -1.32 2.36 -5.27
N LEU A 326 -1.74 3.38 -6.03
CA LEU A 326 -1.72 3.36 -7.49
C LEU A 326 -1.20 4.64 -8.12
N ALA A 327 -0.58 4.51 -9.29
CA ALA A 327 -0.11 5.62 -10.11
C ALA A 327 -0.49 5.44 -11.57
N SER A 328 -0.83 6.53 -12.25
CA SER A 328 -1.13 6.50 -13.69
C SER A 328 0.04 7.03 -14.51
N TYR A 329 0.26 6.44 -15.69
CA TYR A 329 1.24 6.94 -16.65
C TYR A 329 0.77 6.71 -18.08
N THR A 330 1.48 7.28 -19.05
CA THR A 330 1.11 7.23 -20.46
C THR A 330 2.25 6.70 -21.31
N VAL A 331 1.96 5.71 -22.16
CA VAL A 331 2.89 5.18 -23.16
C VAL A 331 2.22 5.27 -24.53
N ASN A 332 2.87 5.96 -25.48
CA ASN A 332 2.36 6.13 -26.85
C ASN A 332 0.89 6.60 -26.93
N GLY A 333 0.51 7.53 -26.03
CA GLY A 333 -0.85 8.09 -25.97
C GLY A 333 -1.90 7.19 -25.31
N LYS A 334 -1.52 6.03 -24.76
CA LYS A 334 -2.40 5.14 -23.98
C LYS A 334 -2.10 5.26 -22.49
N SER A 335 -3.15 5.35 -21.68
CA SER A 335 -3.04 5.38 -20.23
C SER A 335 -2.92 3.98 -19.65
N TYR A 336 -2.06 3.85 -18.66
CA TYR A 336 -1.84 2.65 -17.86
C TYR A 336 -1.86 3.03 -16.38
N VAL A 337 -2.16 2.06 -15.53
CA VAL A 337 -2.16 2.21 -14.07
C VAL A 337 -1.22 1.17 -13.48
N VAL A 338 -0.33 1.58 -12.60
CA VAL A 338 0.51 0.70 -11.79
C VAL A 338 -0.14 0.58 -10.42
N ILE A 339 -0.23 -0.63 -9.89
CA ILE A 339 -0.81 -0.93 -8.57
C ILE A 339 0.19 -1.73 -7.74
N ALA A 340 0.30 -1.44 -6.44
CA ALA A 340 1.06 -2.23 -5.49
C ALA A 340 0.10 -3.20 -4.79
N ASN A 341 0.38 -4.50 -4.86
CA ASN A 341 -0.55 -5.55 -4.44
C ASN A 341 -0.25 -5.98 -3.00
N GLU A 342 -0.60 -5.10 -2.07
CA GLU A 342 -0.21 -5.16 -0.66
C GLU A 342 -0.92 -6.29 0.07
N GLY A 343 -2.25 -6.20 0.18
CA GLY A 343 -3.04 -7.25 0.79
C GLY A 343 -3.79 -6.93 2.06
N ASP A 344 -4.23 -5.70 2.32
CA ASP A 344 -4.79 -5.45 3.64
C ASP A 344 -6.10 -6.21 3.92
N GLY A 345 -6.30 -6.51 5.21
CA GLY A 345 -7.40 -7.31 5.71
C GLY A 345 -8.28 -6.49 6.64
N ARG A 346 -9.52 -6.93 6.84
CA ARG A 346 -10.45 -6.26 7.75
C ARG A 346 -10.33 -6.84 9.14
N GLU A 347 -10.06 -5.98 10.12
CA GLU A 347 -10.08 -6.32 11.54
C GLU A 347 -10.71 -5.17 12.34
N TYR A 348 -11.83 -5.44 13.01
CA TYR A 348 -12.57 -4.41 13.73
C TYR A 348 -12.84 -4.82 15.17
N PHE A 349 -12.57 -3.90 16.10
CA PHE A 349 -12.77 -4.10 17.54
C PHE A 349 -13.74 -3.07 18.12
N PHE A 350 -14.47 -3.46 19.16
CA PHE A 350 -15.23 -2.53 19.99
C PHE A 350 -14.95 -2.72 21.48
N ASP A 351 -15.21 -1.66 22.25
CA ASP A 351 -15.05 -1.71 23.70
C ASP A 351 -15.98 -2.75 24.36
N ALA A 352 -15.37 -3.70 25.06
CA ALA A 352 -16.04 -4.58 26.01
C ALA A 352 -15.27 -4.60 27.33
N GLN A 353 -15.98 -4.89 28.43
CA GLN A 353 -15.36 -4.91 29.76
C GLN A 353 -14.40 -6.10 29.93
N ASP A 354 -14.79 -7.26 29.41
CA ASP A 354 -14.11 -8.54 29.56
C ASP A 354 -14.61 -9.53 28.47
N GLU A 355 -14.03 -10.75 28.48
CA GLU A 355 -14.33 -11.82 27.52
C GLU A 355 -15.80 -12.26 27.57
N ASP A 356 -16.42 -12.30 28.75
CA ASP A 356 -17.83 -12.69 28.90
C ASP A 356 -18.75 -11.63 28.27
N ALA A 357 -18.50 -10.34 28.54
CA ALA A 357 -19.21 -9.24 27.93
C ALA A 357 -19.03 -9.20 26.39
N CYS A 358 -17.81 -9.48 25.91
CA CYS A 358 -17.52 -9.55 24.48
C CYS A 358 -18.38 -10.62 23.77
N LYS A 359 -18.40 -11.84 24.31
CA LYS A 359 -19.19 -12.95 23.76
C LYS A 359 -20.69 -12.70 23.85
N GLU A 360 -21.19 -12.13 24.96
CA GLU A 360 -22.61 -11.76 25.10
C GLU A 360 -23.03 -10.71 24.06
N GLN A 361 -22.12 -9.80 23.69
CA GLN A 361 -22.34 -8.78 22.68
C GLN A 361 -22.08 -9.26 21.25
N GLY A 362 -21.79 -10.55 21.04
CA GLY A 362 -21.63 -11.15 19.73
C GLY A 362 -20.25 -10.97 19.10
N GLY A 363 -19.22 -10.64 19.89
CA GLY A 363 -17.84 -10.65 19.43
C GLY A 363 -17.22 -12.05 19.30
N LEU A 364 -16.13 -12.12 18.56
CA LEU A 364 -15.39 -13.32 18.18
C LEU A 364 -14.31 -13.68 19.21
N ASP A 365 -13.57 -12.68 19.71
CA ASP A 365 -12.48 -12.86 20.67
C ASP A 365 -12.28 -11.58 21.49
N PHE A 366 -11.65 -11.68 22.67
CA PHE A 366 -11.37 -10.52 23.53
C PHE A 366 -9.87 -10.40 23.81
N ASP A 367 -9.32 -9.25 23.43
CA ASP A 367 -8.00 -8.81 23.83
C ASP A 367 -8.08 -7.64 24.84
N LYS A 368 -7.15 -7.59 25.79
CA LYS A 368 -7.16 -6.57 26.85
C LYS A 368 -6.71 -5.19 26.39
N LYS A 369 -5.88 -5.12 25.35
CA LYS A 369 -5.36 -3.89 24.74
C LYS A 369 -6.36 -3.40 23.70
N ASP A 370 -6.84 -4.30 22.84
CA ASP A 370 -7.59 -3.91 21.64
C ASP A 370 -9.12 -4.01 21.82
N GLY A 371 -9.59 -4.77 22.82
CA GLY A 371 -11.00 -4.91 23.15
C GLY A 371 -11.64 -6.15 22.53
N CYS A 372 -12.91 -6.05 22.15
CA CYS A 372 -13.69 -7.17 21.63
C CYS A 372 -13.67 -7.18 20.10
N LEU A 373 -13.06 -8.22 19.52
CA LEU A 373 -13.01 -8.43 18.08
C LEU A 373 -14.42 -8.69 17.56
N SER A 374 -14.92 -7.86 16.66
CA SER A 374 -16.26 -7.94 16.08
C SER A 374 -16.26 -8.66 14.74
N PHE A 375 -15.21 -8.44 13.95
CA PHE A 375 -15.03 -9.03 12.65
C PHE A 375 -13.54 -9.11 12.31
N VAL A 376 -13.15 -10.24 11.73
CA VAL A 376 -11.86 -10.41 11.07
C VAL A 376 -12.09 -11.26 9.83
N ASN A 377 -11.47 -10.90 8.71
CA ASN A 377 -11.59 -11.67 7.46
C ASN A 377 -10.37 -12.55 7.15
N ASP A 378 -9.41 -12.66 8.08
CA ASP A 378 -8.32 -13.62 7.99
C ASP A 378 -8.46 -14.80 8.97
N ILE A 379 -7.91 -15.93 8.57
CA ILE A 379 -7.71 -17.08 9.43
C ILE A 379 -6.40 -17.78 9.08
N ARG A 380 -5.77 -18.41 10.06
CA ARG A 380 -4.63 -19.31 9.83
C ARG A 380 -5.11 -20.60 9.14
N ALA A 381 -4.47 -21.02 8.05
CA ALA A 381 -4.90 -22.19 7.27
C ALA A 381 -5.04 -23.49 8.09
N LYS A 382 -4.24 -23.67 9.17
CA LYS A 382 -4.36 -24.82 10.09
C LYS A 382 -5.69 -24.91 10.83
N LYS A 383 -6.45 -23.82 10.89
CA LYS A 383 -7.81 -23.79 11.47
C LYS A 383 -8.89 -24.24 10.48
N LEU A 384 -8.56 -24.40 9.19
CA LEU A 384 -9.48 -24.84 8.15
C LEU A 384 -9.36 -26.35 7.90
N THR A 385 -10.47 -26.97 7.51
CA THR A 385 -10.45 -28.34 6.99
C THR A 385 -10.16 -28.30 5.50
N LEU A 386 -8.98 -28.76 5.07
CA LEU A 386 -8.60 -28.74 3.66
C LEU A 386 -9.14 -29.97 2.92
N ALA A 387 -9.61 -29.78 1.69
CA ALA A 387 -10.05 -30.88 0.83
C ALA A 387 -8.86 -31.71 0.31
N GLY A 388 -9.17 -32.88 -0.27
CA GLY A 388 -8.16 -33.88 -0.64
C GLY A 388 -7.15 -33.44 -1.72
N ASN A 389 -7.43 -32.35 -2.45
CA ASN A 389 -6.47 -31.75 -3.38
C ASN A 389 -5.25 -31.15 -2.66
N PHE A 390 -5.33 -30.85 -1.36
CA PHE A 390 -4.22 -30.38 -0.54
C PHE A 390 -3.44 -31.50 0.19
N ASN A 391 -3.71 -32.78 -0.10
CA ASN A 391 -2.98 -33.92 0.49
C ASN A 391 -1.46 -33.93 0.23
N TYR A 392 -0.97 -33.06 -0.65
CA TYR A 392 0.46 -32.87 -0.91
C TYR A 392 1.14 -31.94 0.10
N LEU A 393 0.37 -31.22 0.92
CA LEU A 393 0.84 -30.28 1.95
C LEU A 393 0.72 -30.88 3.35
N LYS A 394 1.44 -30.28 4.30
CA LYS A 394 1.14 -30.42 5.72
C LYS A 394 0.38 -29.18 6.18
N ASN A 395 -0.82 -29.35 6.72
CA ASN A 395 -1.55 -28.23 7.32
C ASN A 395 -1.10 -27.99 8.78
N ASP A 396 0.20 -27.75 8.96
CA ASP A 396 0.85 -27.49 10.25
C ASP A 396 1.77 -26.27 10.18
N GLU A 397 2.43 -25.93 11.29
CA GLU A 397 3.26 -24.72 11.37
C GLU A 397 4.52 -24.77 10.51
N THR A 398 4.93 -25.92 10.02
CA THR A 398 6.18 -26.08 9.23
C THR A 398 5.94 -26.03 7.72
N ASP A 399 4.72 -25.71 7.30
CA ASP A 399 4.30 -25.56 5.90
C ASP A 399 3.12 -24.56 5.86
N ILE A 400 2.04 -24.83 5.12
CA ILE A 400 1.00 -23.81 4.88
C ILE A 400 0.18 -23.39 6.12
N GLY A 401 0.23 -24.14 7.23
CA GLY A 401 -0.72 -23.99 8.32
C GLY A 401 -0.68 -22.64 9.04
N ARG A 402 0.45 -21.93 8.98
CA ARG A 402 0.58 -20.55 9.50
C ARG A 402 0.05 -19.50 8.54
N LEU A 403 -0.06 -19.77 7.25
CA LEU A 403 -0.46 -18.78 6.27
C LEU A 403 -1.84 -18.18 6.59
N LYS A 404 -1.93 -16.84 6.59
CA LYS A 404 -3.21 -16.11 6.67
C LYS A 404 -3.96 -16.23 5.35
N VAL A 405 -5.22 -16.67 5.42
CA VAL A 405 -6.11 -16.87 4.28
C VAL A 405 -7.52 -16.35 4.59
N ASN A 406 -8.27 -15.97 3.57
CA ASN A 406 -9.65 -15.52 3.72
C ASN A 406 -10.61 -16.74 3.86
N PRO A 407 -11.31 -16.92 5.00
CA PRO A 407 -12.19 -18.07 5.23
C PRO A 407 -13.55 -17.97 4.50
N GLN A 408 -13.92 -16.80 3.99
CA GLN A 408 -15.19 -16.60 3.26
C GLN A 408 -15.09 -17.10 1.80
N LEU A 409 -13.89 -17.49 1.35
CA LEU A 409 -13.62 -18.03 0.02
C LEU A 409 -13.13 -19.47 0.11
N GLY A 410 -13.32 -20.24 -0.97
CA GLY A 410 -12.62 -21.51 -1.18
C GLY A 410 -13.33 -22.78 -0.72
N ASP A 411 -14.42 -22.67 0.06
CA ASP A 411 -15.40 -23.76 0.27
C ASP A 411 -16.49 -23.64 -0.81
N LYS A 412 -16.28 -24.32 -1.94
CA LYS A 412 -17.09 -24.07 -3.14
C LYS A 412 -18.48 -24.71 -3.07
N ASP A 413 -18.60 -25.84 -2.39
CA ASP A 413 -19.84 -26.60 -2.30
C ASP A 413 -20.54 -26.48 -0.92
N GLY A 414 -19.93 -25.75 0.02
CA GLY A 414 -20.49 -25.47 1.33
C GLY A 414 -20.46 -26.66 2.28
N ASP A 415 -19.57 -27.63 2.05
CA ASP A 415 -19.45 -28.84 2.87
C ASP A 415 -18.50 -28.67 4.08
N GLY A 416 -17.90 -27.48 4.23
CA GLY A 416 -16.93 -27.16 5.27
C GLY A 416 -15.50 -27.61 4.97
N LYS A 417 -15.23 -28.13 3.78
CA LYS A 417 -13.88 -28.39 3.27
C LYS A 417 -13.51 -27.36 2.22
N TYR A 418 -12.26 -26.92 2.28
CA TYR A 418 -11.75 -25.90 1.37
C TYR A 418 -11.03 -26.56 0.19
N GLU A 419 -11.57 -26.40 -1.03
CA GLU A 419 -10.93 -26.82 -2.29
C GLU A 419 -9.92 -25.79 -2.81
N ALA A 420 -10.02 -24.56 -2.35
CA ALA A 420 -9.09 -23.47 -2.64
C ALA A 420 -8.80 -22.65 -1.39
N LEU A 421 -7.64 -21.99 -1.39
CA LEU A 421 -7.24 -21.05 -0.35
C LEU A 421 -6.89 -19.71 -1.00
N TYR A 422 -7.13 -18.61 -0.30
CA TYR A 422 -6.95 -17.25 -0.82
C TYR A 422 -6.11 -16.45 0.17
N THR A 423 -4.87 -16.17 -0.16
CA THR A 423 -3.98 -15.32 0.64
C THR A 423 -4.31 -13.86 0.44
N PHE A 424 -4.04 -13.09 1.48
CA PHE A 424 -3.98 -11.65 1.42
C PHE A 424 -2.74 -11.20 0.66
N GLY A 425 -2.94 -10.23 -0.24
CA GLY A 425 -1.87 -9.64 -1.04
C GLY A 425 -1.40 -10.49 -2.22
N GLY A 426 -1.00 -9.79 -3.28
CA GLY A 426 -0.40 -10.40 -4.46
C GLY A 426 1.11 -10.63 -4.30
N ARG A 427 1.72 -10.05 -3.25
CA ARG A 427 3.18 -9.99 -3.00
C ARG A 427 3.97 -9.50 -4.22
N SER A 428 3.36 -8.59 -4.97
CA SER A 428 3.79 -8.14 -6.30
C SER A 428 3.33 -6.70 -6.53
N PHE A 429 3.73 -6.12 -7.65
CA PHE A 429 3.01 -5.03 -8.28
C PHE A 429 2.50 -5.48 -9.66
N SER A 430 1.45 -4.83 -10.14
CA SER A 430 0.89 -5.08 -11.48
C SER A 430 0.74 -3.80 -12.30
N ILE A 431 0.60 -3.95 -13.62
CA ILE A 431 0.27 -2.88 -14.55
C ILE A 431 -1.04 -3.22 -15.24
N LEU A 432 -1.99 -2.30 -15.20
CA LEU A 432 -3.31 -2.39 -15.83
C LEU A 432 -3.40 -1.45 -17.04
N ASP A 433 -4.24 -1.79 -18.01
CA ASP A 433 -4.67 -0.82 -19.02
C ASP A 433 -5.72 0.16 -18.48
N SER A 434 -6.13 1.12 -19.30
CA SER A 434 -7.11 2.14 -18.92
C SER A 434 -8.52 1.62 -18.61
N GLN A 435 -8.76 0.32 -18.79
CA GLN A 435 -10.03 -0.38 -18.51
C GLN A 435 -9.88 -1.32 -17.31
N GLY A 436 -8.75 -1.29 -16.61
CA GLY A 436 -8.50 -2.14 -15.45
C GLY A 436 -8.09 -3.57 -15.79
N LYS A 437 -7.77 -3.87 -17.05
CA LYS A 437 -7.30 -5.19 -17.43
C LYS A 437 -5.81 -5.31 -17.13
N MET A 438 -5.42 -6.37 -16.42
CA MET A 438 -4.02 -6.68 -16.16
C MET A 438 -3.21 -6.94 -17.45
N ILE A 439 -2.10 -6.21 -17.58
CA ILE A 439 -1.13 -6.27 -18.68
C ILE A 439 0.17 -6.95 -18.25
N PHE A 440 0.56 -6.75 -16.99
CA PHE A 440 1.75 -7.32 -16.37
C PHE A 440 1.50 -7.55 -14.88
N ASP A 441 2.08 -8.62 -14.35
CA ASP A 441 2.26 -8.86 -12.91
C ASP A 441 3.71 -9.30 -12.69
N SER A 442 4.33 -8.83 -11.61
CA SER A 442 5.72 -9.19 -11.28
C SER A 442 5.87 -10.61 -10.71
N GLY A 443 4.78 -11.36 -10.51
CA GLY A 443 4.87 -12.76 -10.08
C GLY A 443 5.53 -12.88 -8.71
N ASP A 444 6.46 -13.81 -8.56
CA ASP A 444 7.23 -14.02 -7.33
C ASP A 444 8.55 -13.23 -7.28
N GLU A 445 8.79 -12.33 -8.25
CA GLU A 445 10.10 -11.69 -8.40
C GLU A 445 10.53 -10.90 -7.16
N ILE A 446 9.61 -10.15 -6.51
CA ILE A 446 9.93 -9.37 -5.31
C ILE A 446 10.38 -10.30 -4.17
N GLY A 447 9.63 -11.36 -3.89
CA GLY A 447 9.99 -12.32 -2.84
C GLY A 447 11.31 -13.06 -3.13
N LEU A 448 11.55 -13.47 -4.38
CA LEU A 448 12.82 -14.08 -4.77
C LEU A 448 13.99 -13.10 -4.68
N LEU A 449 13.76 -11.82 -5.01
CA LEU A 449 14.77 -10.77 -4.95
C LEU A 449 15.15 -10.47 -3.50
N THR A 450 14.19 -10.20 -2.63
CA THR A 450 14.46 -9.88 -1.22
C THR A 450 15.13 -11.07 -0.52
N ALA A 451 14.73 -12.30 -0.81
CA ALA A 451 15.39 -13.51 -0.31
C ALA A 451 16.86 -13.59 -0.74
N LYS A 452 17.15 -13.25 -2.01
CA LYS A 452 18.51 -13.23 -2.55
C LYS A 452 19.37 -12.11 -1.95
N ILE A 453 18.81 -10.93 -1.71
CA ILE A 453 19.53 -9.77 -1.19
C ILE A 453 19.80 -9.93 0.31
N HIS A 454 18.79 -10.33 1.08
CA HIS A 454 18.84 -10.29 2.54
C HIS A 454 19.17 -11.62 3.19
N GLY A 455 19.03 -12.74 2.48
CA GLY A 455 19.30 -14.06 3.03
C GLY A 455 18.51 -14.30 4.32
N GLN A 456 19.21 -14.49 5.44
CA GLN A 456 18.57 -14.73 6.74
C GLN A 456 17.75 -13.54 7.27
N ALA A 457 17.86 -12.35 6.68
CA ALA A 457 17.03 -11.19 7.00
C ALA A 457 15.90 -10.95 5.99
N PHE A 458 15.52 -11.97 5.21
CA PHE A 458 14.35 -11.93 4.35
C PHE A 458 13.06 -11.72 5.16
N ASN A 459 12.05 -11.03 4.60
CA ASN A 459 10.70 -10.88 5.19
C ASN A 459 10.70 -10.56 6.70
N ASN A 460 11.45 -9.52 7.09
CA ASN A 460 11.33 -8.99 8.45
C ASN A 460 9.96 -8.34 8.65
N ASP A 461 9.50 -8.35 9.89
CA ASP A 461 8.30 -7.62 10.31
C ASP A 461 8.64 -6.17 10.71
N GLU A 462 7.63 -5.37 11.05
CA GLU A 462 7.78 -3.99 11.49
C GLU A 462 8.15 -3.85 12.97
N ASP A 463 7.75 -4.79 13.82
CA ASP A 463 7.95 -4.72 15.27
C ASP A 463 9.33 -5.23 15.71
N GLU A 464 9.97 -6.04 14.86
CA GLU A 464 11.25 -6.65 15.18
C GLU A 464 12.14 -6.87 13.96
N ASN A 465 13.43 -6.97 14.23
CA ASN A 465 14.37 -7.52 13.26
C ASN A 465 14.47 -9.03 13.50
N ALA A 466 13.57 -9.79 12.89
CA ALA A 466 13.59 -11.23 12.82
C ALA A 466 13.31 -11.66 11.38
N GLY A 467 14.27 -12.35 10.76
CA GLY A 467 14.07 -12.87 9.41
C GLY A 467 12.95 -13.90 9.38
N ASP A 468 12.28 -13.98 8.23
CA ASP A 468 11.18 -14.89 7.93
C ASP A 468 9.88 -14.65 8.72
N ALA A 469 9.90 -13.67 9.64
CA ALA A 469 8.78 -13.36 10.53
C ALA A 469 7.48 -13.03 9.79
N ARG A 470 7.57 -12.56 8.54
CA ARG A 470 6.42 -12.12 7.73
C ARG A 470 6.00 -13.09 6.62
N SER A 471 6.67 -14.25 6.48
CA SER A 471 6.40 -15.20 5.40
C SER A 471 5.01 -15.85 5.48
N ASP A 472 4.43 -15.95 6.67
CA ASP A 472 3.08 -16.46 6.90
C ASP A 472 1.94 -15.42 6.64
N ALA A 473 2.29 -14.20 6.23
CA ALA A 473 1.36 -13.09 6.00
C ALA A 473 1.46 -12.53 4.56
N LYS A 474 1.67 -11.23 4.35
CA LYS A 474 1.75 -10.60 3.01
C LYS A 474 3.21 -10.54 2.50
N GLY A 475 4.16 -11.15 3.21
CA GLY A 475 5.54 -11.35 2.77
C GLY A 475 6.38 -10.07 2.85
N ALA A 476 6.87 -9.58 1.72
CA ALA A 476 7.64 -8.32 1.67
C ALA A 476 6.75 -7.07 1.62
N GLU A 477 5.45 -7.24 1.31
CA GLU A 477 4.37 -6.25 1.38
C GLU A 477 4.62 -5.00 0.50
N PRO A 478 4.45 -5.11 -0.83
CA PRO A 478 4.49 -3.95 -1.71
C PRO A 478 3.25 -3.08 -1.48
N GLU A 479 3.46 -1.85 -1.01
CA GLU A 479 2.42 -0.93 -0.52
C GLU A 479 2.53 0.40 -1.26
N ALA A 480 3.54 1.20 -0.91
CA ALA A 480 3.79 2.46 -1.56
C ALA A 480 4.30 2.31 -2.99
N LEU A 481 3.91 3.21 -3.88
CA LEU A 481 4.56 3.34 -5.18
C LEU A 481 4.54 4.76 -5.75
N THR A 482 5.55 5.05 -6.58
CA THR A 482 5.53 6.22 -7.45
C THR A 482 6.12 5.90 -8.83
N VAL A 483 5.77 6.68 -9.84
CA VAL A 483 6.22 6.51 -11.22
C VAL A 483 6.92 7.78 -11.71
N GLY A 484 8.08 7.61 -12.32
CA GLY A 484 8.90 8.73 -12.78
C GLY A 484 9.67 8.45 -14.06
N GLN A 485 9.98 9.50 -14.81
CA GLN A 485 10.82 9.40 -16.00
C GLN A 485 12.27 9.77 -15.66
N VAL A 486 13.21 8.88 -15.99
CA VAL A 486 14.65 9.13 -15.87
C VAL A 486 15.27 8.93 -17.25
N GLY A 487 15.73 10.03 -17.85
CA GLY A 487 16.13 10.03 -19.26
C GLY A 487 14.93 9.78 -20.18
N ASP A 488 15.05 8.83 -21.09
CA ASP A 488 13.99 8.42 -22.03
C ASP A 488 13.12 7.27 -21.51
N ARG A 489 13.41 6.76 -20.29
CA ARG A 489 12.77 5.56 -19.73
C ARG A 489 11.88 5.91 -18.55
N THR A 490 10.79 5.16 -18.40
CA THR A 490 9.85 5.30 -17.28
C THR A 490 10.08 4.18 -16.28
N TYR A 491 10.16 4.53 -15.01
CA TYR A 491 10.40 3.60 -13.92
C TYR A 491 9.27 3.65 -12.89
N ALA A 492 8.92 2.48 -12.34
CA ALA A 492 8.16 2.36 -11.10
C ALA A 492 9.14 2.16 -9.94
N PHE A 493 8.90 2.88 -8.85
CA PHE A 493 9.55 2.70 -7.57
C PHE A 493 8.50 2.15 -6.61
N ILE A 494 8.71 0.93 -6.11
CA ILE A 494 7.76 0.20 -5.28
C ILE A 494 8.36 0.05 -3.89
N GLY A 495 7.78 0.73 -2.91
CA GLY A 495 8.08 0.58 -1.50
C GLY A 495 7.57 -0.75 -0.97
N LEU A 496 8.37 -1.35 -0.09
CA LEU A 496 8.05 -2.57 0.62
C LEU A 496 7.86 -2.20 2.09
N GLU A 497 6.62 -2.18 2.56
CA GLU A 497 6.22 -1.70 3.88
C GLU A 497 7.06 -2.36 4.98
N ARG A 498 6.93 -3.70 5.08
CA ARG A 498 7.63 -4.48 6.10
C ARG A 498 9.11 -4.53 5.80
N MET A 499 9.54 -4.97 4.62
CA MET A 499 10.98 -5.11 4.35
C MET A 499 11.74 -3.76 4.40
N GLY A 500 11.05 -2.62 4.25
CA GLY A 500 11.59 -1.25 4.31
C GLY A 500 12.41 -0.83 3.08
N GLY A 501 12.46 -1.66 2.05
CA GLY A 501 13.24 -1.38 0.84
C GLY A 501 12.38 -0.88 -0.31
N VAL A 502 13.03 -0.43 -1.37
CA VAL A 502 12.37 -0.01 -2.62
C VAL A 502 12.91 -0.82 -3.78
N VAL A 503 12.01 -1.44 -4.52
CA VAL A 503 12.32 -2.14 -5.77
C VAL A 503 12.05 -1.21 -6.95
N VAL A 504 12.98 -1.17 -7.91
CA VAL A 504 12.87 -0.34 -9.10
C VAL A 504 12.67 -1.21 -10.33
N TYR A 505 11.60 -0.93 -11.07
CA TYR A 505 11.28 -1.60 -12.32
C TYR A 505 11.27 -0.61 -13.47
N ASP A 506 11.82 -0.99 -14.60
CA ASP A 506 11.58 -0.30 -15.85
C ASP A 506 10.21 -0.70 -16.40
N ILE A 507 9.34 0.28 -16.61
CA ILE A 507 7.98 0.08 -17.12
C ILE A 507 7.74 0.80 -18.45
N THR A 508 8.81 1.18 -19.15
CA THR A 508 8.74 1.90 -20.43
C THR A 508 7.91 1.14 -21.46
N GLU A 509 8.04 -0.18 -21.49
CA GLU A 509 7.16 -1.10 -22.21
C GLU A 509 6.27 -1.85 -21.20
N PRO A 510 4.99 -1.48 -21.03
CA PRO A 510 4.13 -2.00 -19.96
C PRO A 510 4.06 -3.52 -19.84
N SER A 511 4.11 -4.25 -20.96
CA SER A 511 4.02 -5.72 -20.99
C SER A 511 5.38 -6.43 -20.83
N LYS A 512 6.48 -5.68 -20.70
CA LYS A 512 7.85 -6.17 -20.57
C LYS A 512 8.58 -5.48 -19.42
N ALA A 513 7.82 -5.13 -18.38
CA ALA A 513 8.42 -4.56 -17.19
C ALA A 513 9.45 -5.52 -16.61
N HIS A 514 10.57 -4.99 -16.12
CA HIS A 514 11.66 -5.81 -15.57
C HIS A 514 12.43 -5.06 -14.48
N TYR A 515 12.98 -5.84 -13.54
CA TYR A 515 13.78 -5.35 -12.44
C TYR A 515 15.03 -4.60 -12.91
N VAL A 516 15.35 -3.49 -12.22
CA VAL A 516 16.49 -2.61 -12.50
C VAL A 516 17.41 -2.49 -11.29
N ASP A 517 16.86 -2.09 -10.14
CA ASP A 517 17.65 -1.87 -8.93
C ASP A 517 16.83 -2.07 -7.65
N TYR A 518 17.52 -2.16 -6.51
CA TYR A 518 16.97 -2.22 -5.18
C TYR A 518 17.79 -1.34 -4.23
N PHE A 519 17.14 -0.53 -3.41
CA PHE A 519 17.79 0.26 -2.37
C PHE A 519 17.01 0.24 -1.06
N ILE A 520 17.71 0.45 0.05
CA ILE A 520 17.16 0.36 1.41
C ILE A 520 18.05 1.16 2.36
N ASN A 521 17.44 1.80 3.35
CA ASN A 521 18.14 2.42 4.48
C ASN A 521 17.65 1.85 5.83
N ARG A 522 17.14 0.62 5.88
CA ARG A 522 16.76 -0.09 7.11
C ARG A 522 17.92 -0.95 7.64
N GLY A 523 18.15 -0.92 8.95
CA GLY A 523 19.00 -1.90 9.63
C GLY A 523 18.25 -3.17 9.99
N LEU A 524 18.82 -4.32 9.66
CA LEU A 524 18.17 -5.65 9.74
C LEU A 524 18.93 -6.65 10.64
N GLU A 525 19.71 -6.16 11.59
CA GLU A 525 20.47 -7.05 12.48
C GLU A 525 19.51 -7.71 13.49
N GLU A 526 19.49 -9.04 13.49
CA GLU A 526 18.55 -9.83 14.29
C GLU A 526 18.58 -9.47 15.78
N GLY A 527 17.40 -9.25 16.36
CA GLY A 527 17.21 -8.89 17.76
C GLY A 527 17.77 -7.50 18.15
N LYS A 528 18.17 -6.67 17.19
CA LYS A 528 18.54 -5.26 17.43
C LYS A 528 17.34 -4.35 17.21
N ALA A 529 17.41 -3.18 17.85
CA ALA A 529 16.47 -2.10 17.63
C ALA A 529 16.41 -1.73 16.13
N ILE A 530 15.21 -1.40 15.68
CA ILE A 530 14.96 -0.91 14.33
C ILE A 530 15.69 0.42 14.16
N THR A 531 16.35 0.57 13.00
CA THR A 531 17.14 1.75 12.65
C THR A 531 16.94 2.09 11.19
N GLY A 532 17.08 3.38 10.88
CA GLY A 532 16.89 3.91 9.54
C GLY A 532 15.43 4.11 9.17
N ASP A 533 15.05 3.74 7.96
CA ASP A 533 13.75 4.06 7.36
C ASP A 533 12.91 2.77 7.23
N LEU A 534 11.64 2.80 7.69
CA LEU A 534 10.74 1.65 7.77
C LEU A 534 9.29 2.06 7.49
N ALA A 535 8.54 1.16 6.82
CA ALA A 535 7.18 1.32 6.33
C ALA A 535 7.02 2.48 5.33
N PRO A 536 7.65 2.39 4.14
CA PRO A 536 7.38 3.34 3.06
C PRO A 536 5.89 3.34 2.73
N GLU A 537 5.24 4.50 2.89
CA GLU A 537 3.79 4.68 2.79
C GLU A 537 3.45 5.68 1.67
N GLY A 538 3.77 6.96 1.90
CA GLY A 538 3.71 7.98 0.87
C GLY A 538 4.98 8.03 0.01
N MET A 539 4.84 8.02 -1.31
CA MET A 539 5.96 8.22 -2.24
C MET A 539 5.66 9.25 -3.34
N THR A 540 6.61 10.16 -3.59
CA THR A 540 6.51 11.11 -4.70
C THR A 540 7.80 11.22 -5.50
N PHE A 541 7.67 11.20 -6.83
CA PHE A 541 8.77 11.42 -7.76
C PHE A 541 8.87 12.90 -8.16
N VAL A 542 10.09 13.44 -8.15
CA VAL A 542 10.39 14.79 -8.61
C VAL A 542 11.33 14.71 -9.81
N SER A 543 10.92 15.29 -10.94
CA SER A 543 11.75 15.33 -12.14
C SER A 543 13.02 16.17 -11.94
N ALA A 544 14.04 15.92 -12.76
CA ALA A 544 15.30 16.65 -12.72
C ALA A 544 15.12 18.18 -12.78
N GLU A 545 14.24 18.66 -13.66
CA GLU A 545 13.96 20.09 -13.84
C GLU A 545 13.30 20.75 -12.61
N ASN A 546 12.60 19.94 -11.81
CA ASN A 546 11.85 20.38 -10.65
C ASN A 546 12.62 20.17 -9.34
N SER A 547 13.68 19.38 -9.35
CA SER A 547 14.55 19.16 -8.21
C SER A 547 15.46 20.37 -7.93
N ALA A 548 15.98 20.46 -6.70
CA ALA A 548 17.03 21.42 -6.37
C ALA A 548 18.43 20.98 -6.81
N THR A 549 18.63 19.68 -7.09
CA THR A 549 19.92 19.11 -7.46
C THR A 549 20.13 19.05 -8.98
N GLY A 550 19.09 19.32 -9.76
CA GLY A 550 19.09 19.14 -11.22
C GLY A 550 19.04 17.66 -11.65
N LYS A 551 18.68 16.76 -10.74
CA LYS A 551 18.57 15.32 -10.97
C LYS A 551 17.25 14.78 -10.41
N PRO A 552 16.70 13.69 -10.96
CA PRO A 552 15.46 13.14 -10.45
C PRO A 552 15.57 12.72 -8.98
N LEU A 553 14.52 12.94 -8.21
CA LEU A 553 14.42 12.53 -6.80
C LEU A 553 13.22 11.59 -6.59
N VAL A 554 13.35 10.70 -5.62
CA VAL A 554 12.24 9.96 -5.01
C VAL A 554 12.20 10.36 -3.55
N ILE A 555 11.07 10.93 -3.12
CA ILE A 555 10.83 11.32 -1.72
C ILE A 555 9.87 10.29 -1.14
N ILE A 556 10.21 9.78 0.04
CA ILE A 556 9.53 8.66 0.69
C ILE A 556 9.18 9.08 2.11
N GLY A 557 7.90 9.04 2.46
CA GLY A 557 7.39 9.03 3.82
C GLY A 557 7.43 7.61 4.37
N ASN A 558 7.91 7.45 5.60
CA ASN A 558 8.14 6.15 6.21
C ASN A 558 7.46 6.13 7.58
N GLU A 559 6.25 5.63 7.67
CA GLU A 559 5.29 5.96 8.72
C GLU A 559 5.63 5.39 10.10
N ILE A 560 6.18 4.18 10.17
CA ILE A 560 6.60 3.56 11.42
C ILE A 560 7.88 4.22 11.95
N SER A 561 8.80 4.57 11.05
CA SER A 561 10.05 5.25 11.43
C SER A 561 9.90 6.76 11.62
N GLY A 562 8.78 7.35 11.21
CA GLY A 562 8.53 8.79 11.24
C GLY A 562 9.43 9.59 10.32
N SER A 563 10.05 8.96 9.31
CA SER A 563 11.13 9.56 8.55
C SER A 563 10.73 9.95 7.13
N VAL A 564 11.22 11.10 6.68
CA VAL A 564 11.12 11.53 5.28
C VAL A 564 12.49 11.37 4.64
N ALA A 565 12.62 10.45 3.70
CA ALA A 565 13.86 10.15 3.00
C ALA A 565 13.84 10.70 1.57
N VAL A 566 14.94 11.33 1.14
CA VAL A 566 15.10 11.89 -0.21
C VAL A 566 16.26 11.20 -0.91
N TRP A 567 15.92 10.46 -1.96
CA TRP A 567 16.84 9.68 -2.76
C TRP A 567 17.05 10.35 -4.12
N GLU A 568 18.30 10.64 -4.48
CA GLU A 568 18.68 11.18 -5.78
C GLU A 568 19.06 10.06 -6.75
N ILE A 569 18.56 10.15 -7.98
CA ILE A 569 18.87 9.22 -9.07
C ILE A 569 19.85 9.89 -10.02
N SER A 570 21.09 9.42 -10.04
CA SER A 570 22.16 9.95 -10.88
C SER A 570 22.43 9.02 -12.06
N SER A 571 22.36 9.54 -13.29
CA SER A 571 22.91 8.82 -14.45
C SER A 571 24.41 8.58 -14.25
N LYS A 572 24.90 7.41 -14.64
CA LYS A 572 26.33 7.10 -14.65
C LYS A 572 27.09 7.79 -15.77
#